data_AF-A0A640KCY7-F1
#
_entry.id   AF-A0A640KCY7-F1
#
_cell.length_a   1.000
_cell.length_b   1.000
_cell.length_c   1.000
_cell.angle_alpha   90.00
_cell.angle_beta   90.00
_cell.angle_gamma   90.00
#
_symmetry.space_group_name_H-M   'P 1'
#
loop_
_entity.id
_entity.type
_entity.pdbx_description
1 polymer ?
#
loop_
_entity_poly.entity_id
_entity_poly.type
_entity_poly.pdbx_seq_one_letter_code
_entity_poly.pdbx_strand_id
1 'polypeptide(L)'
;MYAFFLLNRPPLLSPYALCSLHEFTIDPRRAAASSPHLCLGHRLLLARLTTAHSSPTHSSPTGCFTVMQIFVKNAAGRTVAVRVSAEDTVALLKAEANVTQGNLFFAGKCLAEEETLAAAGLSKESTVDVVIPVEGGKGKKKKKRIFTKPKKPTHRHKLEKMRALKYFKVTENDDGSYKVERTRQDCPHPQCGAGVYMAQHKDRQYCGKCHLTYKAESK
;
A
#
# COMPACT_ATOMS: atom_id res chain seq x y z
N MET A 1 62.31 -8.16 -13.71
CA MET A 1 62.72 -8.10 -12.29
C MET A 1 62.56 -6.68 -11.81
N TYR A 2 61.88 -6.53 -10.65
CA TYR A 2 62.07 -5.54 -9.56
C TYR A 2 62.52 -4.10 -9.90
N ALA A 3 62.00 -3.01 -9.33
CA ALA A 3 61.12 -2.79 -8.18
C ALA A 3 60.63 -1.32 -8.28
N PHE A 4 59.35 -1.05 -8.00
CA PHE A 4 58.90 -0.23 -6.86
C PHE A 4 59.78 0.98 -6.50
N PHE A 5 59.26 2.21 -6.67
CA PHE A 5 59.19 3.17 -5.56
C PHE A 5 58.05 4.16 -5.75
N LEU A 6 57.38 4.41 -4.62
CA LEU A 6 56.15 5.14 -4.38
C LEU A 6 56.38 6.65 -4.21
N LEU A 7 55.23 7.35 -4.05
CA LEU A 7 54.99 8.68 -3.46
C LEU A 7 54.83 9.78 -4.54
N ASN A 8 53.78 10.63 -4.57
CA ASN A 8 52.96 11.15 -3.48
C ASN A 8 51.72 11.92 -4.03
N ARG A 9 50.66 11.99 -3.22
CA ARG A 9 49.53 12.95 -3.17
C ARG A 9 48.20 12.74 -3.94
N PRO A 10 47.07 13.23 -3.37
CA PRO A 10 45.77 12.55 -3.32
C PRO A 10 44.67 13.27 -4.14
N PRO A 11 43.48 12.66 -4.32
CA PRO A 11 42.27 13.42 -4.61
C PRO A 11 41.37 13.53 -3.36
N LEU A 12 41.03 14.78 -3.04
CA LEU A 12 39.88 15.15 -2.22
C LEU A 12 38.60 14.95 -3.01
N LEU A 13 37.64 14.20 -2.43
CA LEU A 13 36.19 14.15 -2.71
C LEU A 13 35.65 13.15 -1.66
N SER A 14 34.50 13.23 -1.00
CA SER A 14 33.35 14.13 -0.89
C SER A 14 32.44 13.45 0.17
N PRO A 15 31.61 14.16 0.94
CA PRO A 15 31.08 13.68 2.21
C PRO A 15 29.67 13.08 2.06
N TYR A 16 29.52 11.85 1.55
CA TYR A 16 28.21 11.17 1.60
C TYR A 16 28.33 9.65 1.72
N ALA A 17 28.75 9.19 2.89
CA ALA A 17 28.44 7.86 3.39
C ALA A 17 28.63 7.88 4.90
N LEU A 18 27.55 7.78 5.67
CA LEU A 18 27.46 7.16 7.00
C LEU A 18 26.11 7.50 7.64
N CYS A 19 25.11 6.66 7.43
CA CYS A 19 24.08 6.39 8.43
C CYS A 19 23.34 5.11 8.06
N SER A 20 23.88 3.99 8.53
CA SER A 20 23.14 2.73 8.57
C SER A 20 23.64 1.91 9.74
N LEU A 21 23.10 2.18 10.92
CA LEU A 21 23.09 1.28 12.07
C LEU A 21 21.84 1.58 12.89
N HIS A 22 20.78 0.81 12.67
CA HIS A 22 19.91 0.38 13.76
C HIS A 22 19.10 -0.85 13.31
N GLU A 23 19.56 -2.01 13.76
CA GLU A 23 18.77 -3.24 13.81
C GLU A 23 17.74 -3.11 14.92
N PHE A 24 16.46 -3.22 14.57
CA PHE A 24 15.40 -3.63 15.48
C PHE A 24 14.50 -4.63 14.75
N THR A 25 14.81 -5.91 14.92
CA THR A 25 13.92 -7.02 14.59
C THR A 25 13.04 -7.31 15.81
N ILE A 26 11.73 -7.14 15.67
CA ILE A 26 10.73 -7.64 16.62
C ILE A 26 10.02 -8.82 15.95
N ASP A 27 10.29 -10.03 16.47
CA ASP A 27 9.61 -11.27 16.09
C ASP A 27 8.27 -11.41 16.82
N PRO A 28 7.14 -11.69 16.11
CA PRO A 28 5.87 -12.00 16.75
C PRO A 28 5.51 -13.48 16.55
N ARG A 29 6.21 -14.41 17.22
CA ARG A 29 5.76 -15.81 17.35
C ARG A 29 6.29 -16.47 18.62
N ARG A 30 5.50 -16.48 19.69
CA ARG A 30 5.52 -17.61 20.63
C ARG A 30 4.14 -17.81 21.25
N ALA A 31 3.44 -18.78 20.69
CA ALA A 31 2.22 -19.33 21.24
C ALA A 31 2.53 -20.58 22.08
N ALA A 32 1.63 -20.80 23.05
CA ALA A 32 1.18 -22.08 23.60
C ALA A 32 2.00 -22.79 24.71
N ALA A 33 1.38 -22.74 25.90
CA ALA A 33 0.83 -23.87 26.66
C ALA A 33 1.75 -24.81 27.45
N SER A 34 1.55 -24.86 28.77
CA SER A 34 1.34 -26.11 29.55
C SER A 34 0.98 -25.81 31.02
N SER A 35 -0.19 -26.25 31.47
CA SER A 35 -0.53 -26.60 32.88
C SER A 35 0.10 -27.99 33.20
N PRO A 36 0.23 -28.51 34.46
CA PRO A 36 -0.80 -28.57 35.52
C PRO A 36 -0.33 -28.51 37.00
N HIS A 37 -1.34 -28.45 37.90
CA HIS A 37 -1.44 -28.91 39.31
C HIS A 37 -0.20 -29.02 40.20
N LEU A 38 -0.30 -28.49 41.43
CA LEU A 38 -0.16 -29.27 42.68
C LEU A 38 -0.72 -28.49 43.89
N CYS A 39 -1.25 -29.26 44.84
CA CYS A 39 -2.05 -28.85 45.99
C CYS A 39 -1.21 -28.63 47.26
N LEU A 40 -1.89 -28.08 48.29
CA LEU A 40 -1.73 -28.24 49.75
C LEU A 40 -0.96 -27.17 50.56
N GLY A 41 -1.63 -26.76 51.64
CA GLY A 41 -1.03 -26.21 52.88
C GLY A 41 -1.66 -24.88 53.32
N HIS A 42 -2.71 -24.91 54.16
CA HIS A 42 -2.66 -24.58 55.60
C HIS A 42 -2.47 -23.07 55.89
N ARG A 43 -3.10 -22.40 56.87
CA ARG A 43 -4.04 -22.71 57.96
C ARG A 43 -4.30 -21.32 58.64
N LEU A 44 -5.51 -21.12 59.19
CA LEU A 44 -5.84 -20.20 60.31
C LEU A 44 -5.73 -18.68 60.06
N LEU A 45 -6.46 -17.77 60.71
CA LEU A 45 -7.72 -17.67 61.46
C LEU A 45 -7.83 -16.15 61.79
N LEU A 46 -9.01 -15.70 62.21
CA LEU A 46 -9.35 -14.38 62.81
C LEU A 46 -9.80 -13.31 61.79
N ALA A 47 -10.83 -12.47 62.02
CA ALA A 47 -11.85 -12.37 63.06
C ALA A 47 -12.80 -11.20 62.71
N ARG A 48 -14.06 -11.28 63.19
CA ARG A 48 -14.94 -10.20 63.69
C ARG A 48 -15.65 -9.21 62.73
N LEU A 49 -16.95 -9.47 62.57
CA LEU A 49 -18.13 -8.65 62.91
C LEU A 49 -18.05 -7.11 62.78
N THR A 50 -19.01 -6.51 62.07
CA THR A 50 -19.87 -5.42 62.61
C THR A 50 -21.10 -5.10 61.73
N THR A 51 -22.25 -5.09 62.40
CA THR A 51 -23.45 -4.20 62.29
C THR A 51 -24.15 -3.93 60.96
N ALA A 52 -25.44 -4.29 60.96
CA ALA A 52 -26.49 -3.78 60.09
C ALA A 52 -26.72 -2.26 60.23
N HIS A 53 -27.14 -1.60 59.15
CA HIS A 53 -28.12 -0.51 59.20
C HIS A 53 -28.85 -0.35 57.86
N SER A 54 -30.16 -0.32 57.99
CA SER A 54 -31.18 -0.02 57.00
C SER A 54 -31.07 1.40 56.44
N SER A 55 -31.34 1.57 55.15
CA SER A 55 -31.86 2.82 54.55
C SER A 55 -32.41 2.54 53.14
N PRO A 56 -33.75 2.52 52.94
CA PRO A 56 -34.34 2.67 51.63
C PRO A 56 -34.51 4.17 51.35
N THR A 57 -33.64 4.73 50.53
CA THR A 57 -33.87 6.08 49.99
C THR A 57 -34.89 5.96 48.85
N HIS A 58 -36.16 6.16 49.21
CA HIS A 58 -37.20 6.57 48.27
C HIS A 58 -36.78 7.94 47.70
N SER A 59 -36.00 7.92 46.61
CA SER A 59 -36.00 9.05 45.69
C SER A 59 -37.23 8.87 44.82
N SER A 60 -38.21 9.74 44.96
CA SER A 60 -39.26 9.91 43.98
C SER A 60 -38.62 10.50 42.72
N PRO A 61 -38.53 9.76 41.59
CA PRO A 61 -38.30 10.42 40.33
C PRO A 61 -39.68 10.94 39.93
N THR A 62 -39.95 12.23 40.14
CA THR A 62 -40.68 12.95 39.10
C THR A 62 -39.76 12.96 37.88
N GLY A 63 -39.67 11.80 37.23
CA GLY A 63 -38.99 11.63 35.98
C GLY A 63 -39.71 12.55 35.01
N CYS A 64 -39.03 13.62 34.61
CA CYS A 64 -39.37 14.24 33.35
C CYS A 64 -39.08 13.16 32.29
N PHE A 65 -40.08 12.33 32.00
CA PHE A 65 -40.07 11.42 30.86
C PHE A 65 -40.04 12.33 29.63
N THR A 66 -38.83 12.76 29.28
CA THR A 66 -38.58 13.54 28.08
C THR A 66 -38.68 12.54 26.93
N VAL A 67 -39.90 12.30 26.48
CA VAL A 67 -40.17 11.49 25.29
C VAL A 67 -39.37 12.11 24.15
N MET A 68 -38.42 11.36 23.60
CA MET A 68 -37.59 11.75 22.49
C MET A 68 -37.98 11.01 21.21
N GLN A 69 -37.69 11.62 20.06
CA GLN A 69 -37.91 10.99 18.76
C GLN A 69 -36.58 10.51 18.19
N ILE A 70 -36.54 9.26 17.75
CA ILE A 70 -35.37 8.62 17.13
C ILE A 70 -35.78 8.09 15.75
N PHE A 71 -34.84 8.08 14.81
CA PHE A 71 -35.07 7.59 13.46
C PHE A 71 -34.34 6.26 13.25
N VAL A 72 -35.06 5.19 12.90
CA VAL A 72 -34.47 3.89 12.58
C VAL A 72 -34.51 3.68 11.06
N LYS A 73 -33.35 3.53 10.44
CA LYS A 73 -33.19 3.23 9.01
C LYS A 73 -33.11 1.73 8.79
N ASN A 74 -34.07 1.20 8.05
CA ASN A 74 -34.06 -0.20 7.63
C ASN A 74 -33.01 -0.46 6.54
N ALA A 75 -32.63 -1.73 6.37
CA ALA A 75 -31.69 -2.16 5.32
C ALA A 75 -32.16 -1.79 3.88
N ALA A 76 -33.46 -1.58 3.68
CA ALA A 76 -34.05 -1.11 2.42
C ALA A 76 -34.01 0.43 2.24
N GLY A 77 -33.42 1.17 3.18
CA GLY A 77 -33.33 2.64 3.15
C GLY A 77 -34.60 3.38 3.58
N ARG A 78 -35.62 2.68 4.09
CA ARG A 78 -36.83 3.29 4.68
C ARG A 78 -36.56 3.70 6.13
N THR A 79 -37.00 4.89 6.51
CA THR A 79 -36.84 5.41 7.88
C THR A 79 -38.15 5.36 8.64
N VAL A 80 -38.14 4.81 9.85
CA VAL A 80 -39.28 4.81 10.78
C VAL A 80 -38.95 5.73 11.94
N ALA A 81 -39.88 6.64 12.29
CA ALA A 81 -39.74 7.50 13.46
C ALA A 81 -40.38 6.83 14.67
N VAL A 82 -39.62 6.74 15.76
CA VAL A 82 -40.02 6.03 16.99
C VAL A 82 -39.91 6.99 18.17
N ARG A 83 -40.91 6.97 19.07
CA ARG A 83 -40.96 7.83 20.26
C ARG A 83 -40.62 6.99 21.50
N VAL A 84 -39.45 7.25 22.07
CA VAL A 84 -38.89 6.47 23.19
C VAL A 84 -38.36 7.39 24.29
N SER A 85 -38.22 6.84 25.50
CA SER A 85 -37.57 7.49 26.64
C SER A 85 -36.08 7.16 26.69
N ALA A 86 -35.27 8.00 27.33
CA ALA A 86 -33.82 7.75 27.44
C ALA A 86 -33.46 6.53 28.31
N GLU A 87 -34.41 6.07 29.13
CA GLU A 87 -34.27 4.92 30.04
C GLU A 87 -34.66 3.59 29.38
N ASP A 88 -35.31 3.64 28.21
CA ASP A 88 -35.74 2.45 27.49
C ASP A 88 -34.53 1.65 27.00
N THR A 89 -34.75 0.35 26.78
CA THR A 89 -33.72 -0.55 26.24
C THR A 89 -33.73 -0.56 24.71
N VAL A 90 -32.58 -0.90 24.12
CA VAL A 90 -32.44 -1.07 22.67
C VAL A 90 -33.37 -2.19 22.14
N ALA A 91 -33.70 -3.20 22.95
CA ALA A 91 -34.67 -4.23 22.60
C ALA A 91 -36.08 -3.66 22.32
N LEU A 92 -36.54 -2.70 23.13
CA LEU A 92 -37.84 -2.05 22.93
C LEU A 92 -37.85 -1.20 21.64
N LEU A 93 -36.78 -0.44 21.40
CA LEU A 93 -36.62 0.33 20.17
C LEU A 93 -36.68 -0.57 18.91
N LYS A 94 -36.05 -1.74 18.98
CA LYS A 94 -36.05 -2.74 17.89
C LYS A 94 -37.45 -3.30 17.64
N ALA A 95 -38.21 -3.56 18.70
CA ALA A 95 -39.61 -4.00 18.62
C ALA A 95 -40.52 -2.93 18.01
N GLU A 96 -40.41 -1.67 18.46
CA GLU A 96 -41.22 -0.56 17.95
C GLU A 96 -40.89 -0.21 16.48
N ALA A 97 -39.63 -0.37 16.07
CA ALA A 97 -39.21 -0.19 14.69
C ALA A 97 -39.59 -1.37 13.76
N ASN A 98 -40.25 -2.42 14.27
CA ASN A 98 -40.61 -3.64 13.55
C ASN A 98 -39.42 -4.35 12.88
N VAL A 99 -38.26 -4.36 13.54
CA VAL A 99 -37.03 -4.97 13.01
C VAL A 99 -36.89 -6.39 13.55
N THR A 100 -37.24 -7.39 12.73
CA THR A 100 -37.16 -8.81 13.11
C THR A 100 -35.76 -9.41 12.94
N GLN A 101 -34.94 -8.84 12.07
CA GLN A 101 -33.60 -9.35 11.73
C GLN A 101 -32.61 -8.19 11.63
N GLY A 102 -31.41 -8.39 12.17
CA GLY A 102 -30.32 -7.42 12.14
C GLY A 102 -30.04 -6.76 13.50
N ASN A 103 -28.86 -6.13 13.56
CA ASN A 103 -28.40 -5.41 14.74
C ASN A 103 -28.49 -3.90 14.48
N LEU A 104 -28.73 -3.13 15.54
CA LEU A 104 -28.80 -1.68 15.48
C LEU A 104 -27.39 -1.08 15.63
N PHE A 105 -27.05 -0.15 14.75
CA PHE A 105 -25.77 0.55 14.73
C PHE A 105 -25.96 2.04 14.88
N PHE A 106 -25.15 2.65 15.74
CA PHE A 106 -25.08 4.10 15.91
C PHE A 106 -23.62 4.54 15.99
N ALA A 107 -23.24 5.54 15.19
CA ALA A 107 -21.86 6.04 15.11
C ALA A 107 -20.78 4.94 14.91
N GLY A 108 -21.14 3.84 14.23
CA GLY A 108 -20.24 2.69 14.02
C GLY A 108 -20.13 1.72 15.21
N LYS A 109 -20.81 1.97 16.33
CA LYS A 109 -20.95 1.04 17.45
C LYS A 109 -22.18 0.15 17.25
N CYS A 110 -22.00 -1.17 17.40
CA CYS A 110 -23.13 -2.11 17.49
C CYS A 110 -23.76 -1.98 18.89
N LEU A 111 -25.05 -1.69 18.94
CA LEU A 111 -25.78 -1.59 20.21
C LEU A 111 -26.18 -2.99 20.70
N ALA A 112 -26.00 -3.24 22.00
CA ALA A 112 -26.45 -4.47 22.63
C ALA A 112 -27.93 -4.33 23.03
N GLU A 113 -28.70 -5.43 22.98
CA GLU A 113 -30.15 -5.41 23.27
C GLU A 113 -30.49 -5.00 24.72
N GLU A 114 -29.56 -5.24 25.64
CA GLU A 114 -29.67 -4.93 27.08
C GLU A 114 -29.17 -3.51 27.45
N GLU A 115 -28.58 -2.76 26.51
CA GLU A 115 -28.09 -1.41 26.75
C GLU A 115 -29.26 -0.40 26.75
N THR A 116 -29.22 0.60 27.62
CA THR A 116 -30.20 1.70 27.63
C THR A 116 -29.85 2.74 26.56
N LEU A 117 -30.84 3.47 26.05
CA LEU A 117 -30.60 4.47 24.99
C LEU A 117 -29.66 5.60 25.44
N ALA A 118 -29.71 5.99 26.72
CA ALA A 118 -28.78 6.95 27.31
C ALA A 118 -27.33 6.43 27.35
N ALA A 119 -27.11 5.16 27.73
CA ALA A 119 -25.78 4.55 27.77
C ALA A 119 -25.20 4.34 26.35
N ALA A 120 -26.07 4.07 25.38
CA ALA A 120 -25.73 4.01 23.97
C ALA A 120 -25.33 5.37 23.37
N GLY A 121 -25.56 6.48 24.08
CA GLY A 121 -25.27 7.84 23.63
C GLY A 121 -26.26 8.37 22.58
N LEU A 122 -27.48 7.83 22.56
CA LEU A 122 -28.53 8.28 21.62
C LEU A 122 -29.15 9.58 22.11
N SER A 123 -29.15 10.59 21.23
CA SER A 123 -29.78 11.88 21.45
C SER A 123 -31.11 12.00 20.69
N LYS A 124 -31.86 13.07 20.98
CA LYS A 124 -33.01 13.48 20.17
C LYS A 124 -32.59 13.60 18.71
N GLU A 125 -33.41 13.03 17.81
CA GLU A 125 -33.22 13.05 16.35
C GLU A 125 -32.02 12.24 15.86
N SER A 126 -31.42 11.40 16.71
CA SER A 126 -30.40 10.45 16.27
C SER A 126 -30.96 9.47 15.24
N THR A 127 -30.11 9.11 14.26
CA THR A 127 -30.44 8.10 13.25
C THR A 127 -29.66 6.81 13.54
N VAL A 128 -30.39 5.71 13.69
CA VAL A 128 -29.85 4.37 13.95
C VAL A 128 -30.02 3.51 12.71
N ASP A 129 -28.96 2.84 12.27
CA ASP A 129 -28.97 2.00 11.09
C ASP A 129 -29.18 0.53 11.47
N VAL A 130 -30.12 -0.13 10.80
CA VAL A 130 -30.31 -1.58 10.89
C VAL A 130 -29.36 -2.25 9.90
N VAL A 131 -28.37 -2.97 10.41
CA VAL A 131 -27.45 -3.74 9.58
C VAL A 131 -27.76 -5.22 9.78
N ILE A 132 -28.18 -5.86 8.68
CA ILE A 132 -28.32 -7.31 8.62
C ILE A 132 -26.95 -7.87 8.23
N PRO A 133 -26.33 -8.74 9.05
CA PRO A 133 -25.10 -9.41 8.66
C PRO A 133 -25.41 -10.32 7.48
N VAL A 134 -25.07 -9.86 6.28
CA VAL A 134 -25.15 -10.70 5.09
C VAL A 134 -23.98 -11.67 5.14
N GLU A 135 -24.25 -12.96 4.96
CA GLU A 135 -23.21 -13.94 4.66
C GLU A 135 -22.65 -13.59 3.28
N GLY A 136 -21.65 -12.70 3.26
CA GLY A 136 -20.99 -12.29 2.03
C GLY A 136 -20.48 -13.53 1.31
N GLY A 137 -20.97 -13.73 0.08
CA GLY A 137 -20.52 -14.82 -0.78
C GLY A 137 -19.00 -14.81 -0.83
N LYS A 138 -18.38 -15.92 -0.44
CA LYS A 138 -16.94 -16.20 -0.61
C LYS A 138 -16.63 -16.21 -2.10
N GLY A 139 -16.67 -15.04 -2.74
CA GLY A 139 -16.11 -14.80 -4.06
C GLY A 139 -14.66 -15.19 -3.92
N LYS A 140 -14.31 -16.36 -4.47
CA LYS A 140 -12.98 -16.96 -4.41
C LYS A 140 -11.98 -15.84 -4.69
N LYS A 141 -11.33 -15.30 -3.65
CA LYS A 141 -10.33 -14.24 -3.80
C LYS A 141 -9.35 -14.76 -4.83
N LYS A 142 -9.32 -14.15 -6.03
CA LYS A 142 -8.44 -14.60 -7.11
C LYS A 142 -7.05 -14.66 -6.52
N LYS A 143 -6.48 -15.86 -6.43
CA LYS A 143 -5.13 -16.09 -5.91
C LYS A 143 -4.21 -15.11 -6.62
N LYS A 144 -3.49 -14.28 -5.86
CA LYS A 144 -2.51 -13.35 -6.41
C LYS A 144 -1.60 -14.15 -7.33
N ARG A 145 -1.52 -13.78 -8.61
CA ARG A 145 -0.64 -14.48 -9.55
C ARG A 145 0.79 -14.16 -9.13
N ILE A 146 1.49 -15.16 -8.63
CA ILE A 146 2.92 -15.09 -8.34
C ILE A 146 3.62 -15.20 -9.70
N PHE A 147 4.15 -14.08 -10.19
CA PHE A 147 4.84 -14.04 -11.46
C PHE A 147 6.26 -14.56 -11.26
N THR A 148 6.49 -15.83 -11.62
CA THR A 148 7.76 -16.53 -11.40
C THR A 148 8.85 -16.13 -12.38
N LYS A 149 8.50 -15.50 -13.50
CA LYS A 149 9.46 -15.08 -14.52
C LYS A 149 10.04 -13.71 -14.17
N PRO A 150 11.36 -13.52 -14.20
CA PRO A 150 11.95 -12.21 -13.99
C PRO A 150 11.43 -11.23 -15.05
N LYS A 151 11.22 -9.98 -14.66
CA LYS A 151 10.79 -8.94 -15.58
C LYS A 151 11.84 -8.77 -16.67
N LYS A 152 11.42 -8.79 -17.94
CA LYS A 152 12.31 -8.58 -19.09
C LYS A 152 13.12 -7.30 -18.88
N PRO A 153 14.46 -7.35 -18.89
CA PRO A 153 15.27 -6.14 -18.75
C PRO A 153 14.98 -5.21 -19.93
N THR A 154 14.84 -3.91 -19.64
CA THR A 154 14.61 -2.89 -20.65
C THR A 154 15.87 -2.69 -21.49
N HIS A 155 15.74 -2.65 -22.80
CA HIS A 155 16.86 -2.35 -23.70
C HIS A 155 17.42 -0.95 -23.40
N ARG A 156 18.72 -0.86 -23.11
CA ARG A 156 19.44 0.40 -22.95
C ARG A 156 20.40 0.56 -24.13
N HIS A 157 20.37 1.72 -24.80
CA HIS A 157 21.33 2.03 -25.84
C HIS A 157 22.73 2.15 -25.24
N LYS A 158 23.69 1.41 -25.78
CA LYS A 158 25.09 1.50 -25.38
C LYS A 158 25.75 2.68 -26.09
N LEU A 159 26.43 3.53 -25.32
CA LEU A 159 27.23 4.63 -25.87
C LEU A 159 28.55 4.06 -26.39
N GLU A 160 28.74 4.07 -27.71
CA GLU A 160 30.03 3.80 -28.31
C GLU A 160 30.80 5.11 -28.46
N LYS A 161 31.80 5.32 -27.61
CA LYS A 161 32.69 6.48 -27.71
C LYS A 161 33.41 6.45 -29.06
N MET A 162 33.51 7.61 -29.71
CA MET A 162 34.19 7.78 -31.00
C MET A 162 33.67 6.90 -32.13
N ARG A 163 32.35 6.63 -32.17
CA ARG A 163 31.72 5.81 -33.22
C ARG A 163 32.00 6.29 -34.65
N ALA A 164 32.17 7.60 -34.85
CA ALA A 164 32.43 8.19 -36.15
C ALA A 164 33.75 7.74 -36.78
N LEU A 165 34.79 7.48 -35.96
CA LEU A 165 36.10 7.05 -36.45
C LEU A 165 36.07 5.67 -37.11
N LYS A 166 35.10 4.81 -36.75
CA LYS A 166 34.94 3.48 -37.35
C LYS A 166 34.56 3.51 -38.84
N TYR A 167 34.18 4.68 -39.37
CA TYR A 167 33.76 4.82 -40.76
C TYR A 167 34.91 5.19 -41.71
N PHE A 168 36.10 5.46 -41.18
CA PHE A 168 37.29 5.79 -41.95
C PHE A 168 38.30 4.66 -41.87
N LYS A 169 38.86 4.29 -43.02
CA LYS A 169 40.04 3.43 -43.12
C LYS A 169 41.17 4.29 -43.64
N VAL A 170 42.30 4.29 -42.93
CA VAL A 170 43.50 5.00 -43.36
C VAL A 170 44.47 3.95 -43.86
N THR A 171 44.89 4.08 -45.11
CA THR A 171 45.93 3.24 -45.71
C THR A 171 47.17 4.09 -45.96
N GLU A 172 48.33 3.56 -45.59
CA GLU A 172 49.63 4.15 -45.92
C GLU A 172 49.99 3.71 -47.35
N ASN A 173 50.32 4.66 -48.22
CA ASN A 173 50.84 4.34 -49.55
C ASN A 173 52.38 4.47 -49.52
N ASP A 174 53.06 3.77 -50.43
CA ASP A 174 54.52 3.71 -50.49
C ASP A 174 55.18 5.09 -50.71
N ASP A 175 54.45 6.07 -51.25
CA ASP A 175 54.90 7.46 -51.43
C ASP A 175 54.90 8.29 -50.13
N GLY A 176 54.67 7.68 -48.97
CA GLY A 176 54.58 8.37 -47.68
C GLY A 176 53.29 9.19 -47.49
N SER A 177 52.30 9.02 -48.37
CA SER A 177 51.00 9.70 -48.29
C SER A 177 49.92 8.80 -47.66
N TYR A 178 49.10 9.37 -46.77
CA TYR A 178 47.99 8.68 -46.14
C TYR A 178 46.71 8.88 -46.95
N LYS A 179 46.13 7.80 -47.45
CA LYS A 179 44.83 7.83 -48.14
C LYS A 179 43.73 7.45 -47.15
N VAL A 180 42.71 8.30 -47.04
CA VAL A 180 41.56 8.05 -46.18
C VAL A 180 40.38 7.58 -47.01
N GLU A 181 39.97 6.33 -46.83
CA GLU A 181 38.83 5.72 -47.50
C GLU A 181 37.61 5.69 -46.56
N ARG A 182 36.45 6.11 -47.07
CA ARG A 182 35.18 6.10 -46.32
C ARG A 182 34.48 4.76 -46.54
N THR A 183 34.11 4.09 -45.45
CA THR A 183 33.44 2.78 -45.49
C THR A 183 31.94 2.89 -45.79
N ARG A 184 31.34 4.06 -45.55
CA ARG A 184 29.90 4.32 -45.76
C ARG A 184 29.70 5.52 -46.66
N GLN A 185 28.61 5.48 -47.42
CA GLN A 185 28.15 6.60 -48.24
C GLN A 185 27.54 7.70 -47.36
N ASP A 186 27.80 8.93 -47.76
CA ASP A 186 27.22 10.16 -47.24
C ASP A 186 25.79 10.37 -47.77
N CYS A 187 24.98 11.09 -46.99
CA CYS A 187 23.63 11.41 -47.40
C CYS A 187 23.61 12.58 -48.40
N PRO A 188 22.97 12.45 -49.58
CA PRO A 188 22.93 13.53 -50.57
C PRO A 188 21.93 14.65 -50.24
N HIS A 189 21.13 14.50 -49.17
CA HIS A 189 20.08 15.47 -48.84
C HIS A 189 20.68 16.78 -48.31
N PRO A 190 20.29 17.97 -48.82
CA PRO A 190 20.90 19.25 -48.42
C PRO A 190 20.73 19.59 -46.93
N GLN A 191 19.67 19.11 -46.28
CA GLN A 191 19.49 19.24 -44.81
C GLN A 191 20.46 18.36 -43.98
N CYS A 192 21.05 17.34 -44.59
CA CYS A 192 22.09 16.52 -43.99
C CYS A 192 23.44 17.00 -44.47
N GLY A 193 24.04 17.95 -43.75
CA GLY A 193 25.38 18.43 -44.03
C GLY A 193 26.45 17.34 -44.01
N ALA A 194 27.67 17.70 -44.43
CA ALA A 194 28.82 16.79 -44.48
C ALA A 194 29.07 16.11 -43.12
N GLY A 195 29.18 14.78 -43.13
CA GLY A 195 29.43 13.97 -41.93
C GLY A 195 28.25 13.10 -41.46
N VAL A 196 27.08 13.20 -42.10
CA VAL A 196 25.97 12.26 -41.88
C VAL A 196 26.09 11.06 -42.83
N TYR A 197 26.47 9.92 -42.28
CA TYR A 197 26.60 8.66 -43.03
C TYR A 197 25.31 7.85 -43.01
N MET A 198 24.99 7.22 -44.14
CA MET A 198 23.86 6.30 -44.24
C MET A 198 24.17 4.98 -43.53
N ALA A 199 23.19 4.47 -42.79
CA ALA A 199 23.25 3.16 -42.15
C ALA A 199 23.03 2.07 -43.22
N GLN A 200 23.96 1.12 -43.30
CA GLN A 200 23.82 -0.07 -44.13
C GLN A 200 22.98 -1.11 -43.37
N HIS A 201 21.81 -1.41 -43.90
CA HIS A 201 21.02 -2.59 -43.56
C HIS A 201 21.17 -3.62 -44.69
N LYS A 202 20.64 -4.83 -44.49
CA LYS A 202 20.77 -5.94 -45.46
C LYS A 202 20.32 -5.54 -46.87
N ASP A 203 19.17 -4.88 -46.98
CA ASP A 203 18.52 -4.61 -48.29
C ASP A 203 18.37 -3.10 -48.58
N ARG A 204 18.86 -2.24 -47.69
CA ARG A 204 18.64 -0.80 -47.79
C ARG A 204 19.75 0.01 -47.14
N GLN A 205 19.92 1.23 -47.62
CA GLN A 205 20.68 2.28 -46.97
C GLN A 205 19.71 3.29 -46.38
N TYR A 206 19.89 3.65 -45.11
CA TYR A 206 18.97 4.51 -44.39
C TYR A 206 19.66 5.68 -43.69
N CYS A 207 19.15 6.89 -43.92
CA CYS A 207 19.61 8.10 -43.27
C CYS A 207 18.86 8.29 -41.94
N GLY A 208 19.57 8.21 -40.81
CA GLY A 208 18.95 8.39 -39.49
C GLY A 208 18.50 9.83 -39.17
N LYS A 209 18.96 10.84 -39.92
CA LYS A 209 18.66 12.26 -39.68
C LYS A 209 17.52 12.79 -40.57
N CYS A 210 17.52 12.39 -41.84
CA CYS A 210 16.55 12.81 -42.85
C CYS A 210 15.52 11.74 -43.21
N HIS A 211 15.63 10.54 -42.64
CA HIS A 211 14.74 9.42 -42.90
C HIS A 211 14.67 8.94 -44.36
N LEU A 212 15.63 9.35 -45.20
CA LEU A 212 15.76 8.84 -46.57
C LEU A 212 16.15 7.37 -46.58
N THR A 213 15.54 6.64 -47.51
CA THR A 213 15.81 5.22 -47.74
C THR A 213 16.18 5.01 -49.21
N TYR A 214 17.36 4.47 -49.47
CA TYR A 214 17.74 3.93 -50.78
C TYR A 214 17.74 2.41 -50.73
N LYS A 215 17.33 1.77 -51.83
CA LYS A 215 17.53 0.33 -51.99
C LYS A 215 19.02 0.09 -52.22
N ALA A 216 19.63 -0.77 -51.41
CA ALA A 216 21.01 -1.16 -51.65
C ALA A 216 20.97 -2.22 -52.76
N GLU A 217 21.63 -1.99 -53.88
CA GLU A 217 21.91 -3.06 -54.83
C GLU A 217 22.89 -4.02 -54.13
N SER A 218 22.44 -5.25 -53.88
CA SER A 218 23.29 -6.29 -53.32
C SER A 218 24.42 -6.53 -54.30
N LYS A 219 25.64 -6.19 -53.88
CA LYS A 219 26.86 -6.44 -54.63
C LYS A 219 27.33 -7.86 -54.43
#